data_AF-A0A1I7BPA6-F1
#
_entry.id   AF-A0A1I7BPA6-F1
#
_cell.length_a   1.000
_cell.length_b   1.000
_cell.length_c   1.000
_cell.angle_alpha   90.00
_cell.angle_beta   90.00
_cell.angle_gamma   90.00
#
_symmetry.space_group_name_H-M   'P 1'
#
loop_
_entity.id
_entity.type
_entity.pdbx_description
1 polymer ?
#
loop_
_entity_poly.entity_id
_entity_poly.type
_entity_poly.pdbx_seq_one_letter_code
_entity_poly.pdbx_strand_id
1 'polypeptide(L)' 'MNEQEWETSGNDIATLLTRYGELAATLEETEDPRLAAILRQRLAELDDTIDALSSRIHQPEH' A
#
# COMPACT_ATOMS: atom_id res chain seq x y z
N MET A 1 -15.24 12.93 -17.80
CA MET A 1 -15.04 12.09 -16.60
C MET A 1 -14.52 10.76 -17.10
N ASN A 2 -13.22 10.50 -16.90
CA ASN A 2 -12.57 9.27 -17.34
C ASN A 2 -12.84 8.17 -16.33
N GLU A 3 -13.81 7.30 -16.63
CA GLU A 3 -14.04 6.07 -15.86
C GLU A 3 -12.80 5.14 -15.85
N GLN A 4 -11.91 5.28 -16.85
CA GLN A 4 -10.68 4.50 -17.01
C GLN A 4 -9.57 4.83 -15.97
N GLU A 5 -9.53 6.04 -15.42
CA GLU A 5 -8.49 6.42 -14.44
C GLU A 5 -8.72 5.75 -13.07
N TRP A 6 -9.99 5.43 -12.77
CA TRP A 6 -10.41 4.83 -11.50
C TRP A 6 -10.15 3.31 -11.49
N GLU A 7 -10.40 2.62 -12.60
CA GLU A 7 -10.08 1.20 -12.74
C GLU A 7 -8.58 0.94 -12.64
N THR A 8 -7.76 1.82 -13.23
CA THR A 8 -6.30 1.73 -13.14
C THR A 8 -5.82 1.96 -11.70
N SER A 9 -6.28 3.05 -11.07
CA SER A 9 -5.92 3.38 -9.68
C SER A 9 -6.40 2.34 -8.66
N GLY A 10 -7.58 1.73 -8.88
CA GLY A 10 -8.10 0.65 -8.05
C GLY A 10 -7.29 -0.64 -8.16
N ASN A 11 -6.80 -0.98 -9.37
CA ASN A 11 -5.90 -2.11 -9.59
C ASN A 11 -4.52 -1.88 -8.95
N ASP A 12 -4.01 -0.64 -8.96
CA ASP A 12 -2.80 -0.26 -8.25
C ASP A 12 -2.95 -0.41 -6.71
N ILE A 13 -4.06 0.05 -6.12
CA ILE A 13 -4.31 -0.11 -4.67
C ILE A 13 -4.43 -1.59 -4.28
N ALA A 14 -5.17 -2.41 -5.04
CA ALA A 14 -5.29 -3.84 -4.77
C ALA A 14 -3.93 -4.57 -4.80
N THR A 15 -3.05 -4.17 -5.72
CA THR A 15 -1.69 -4.70 -5.83
C THR A 15 -0.84 -4.29 -4.62
N LEU A 16 -0.93 -3.02 -4.19
CA LEU A 16 -0.22 -2.52 -3.02
C LEU A 16 -0.68 -3.20 -1.73
N LEU A 17 -1.98 -3.43 -1.57
CA LEU A 17 -2.56 -4.14 -0.41
C LEU A 17 -2.10 -5.61 -0.35
N THR A 18 -2.05 -6.29 -1.50
CA THR A 18 -1.52 -7.66 -1.59
C THR A 18 -0.07 -7.70 -1.08
N ARG A 19 0.76 -6.79 -1.61
CA ARG A 19 2.18 -6.70 -1.21
C ARG A 19 2.36 -6.33 0.26
N TYR A 20 1.49 -5.47 0.80
CA TYR A 20 1.47 -5.15 2.22
C TYR A 20 1.22 -6.40 3.06
N GLY A 21 0.23 -7.21 2.71
CA GLY A 21 -0.07 -8.47 3.38
C GLY A 21 1.10 -9.45 3.37
N GLU A 22 1.77 -9.61 2.22
CA GLU A 22 2.95 -10.48 2.09
C GLU A 22 4.11 -10.03 2.99
N LEU A 23 4.39 -8.73 3.06
CA LEU A 23 5.43 -8.19 3.93
C LEU A 23 5.07 -8.29 5.41
N ALA A 24 3.79 -8.13 5.76
CA ALA A 24 3.30 -8.28 7.12
C ALA A 24 3.41 -9.74 7.60
N ALA A 25 3.07 -10.71 6.75
CA ALA A 25 3.26 -12.14 7.03
C ALA A 25 4.76 -12.46 7.23
N THR A 26 5.61 -11.96 6.32
CA THR A 26 7.08 -12.13 6.44
C THR A 26 7.62 -11.52 7.75
N LEU A 27 7.07 -10.38 8.20
CA LEU A 27 7.44 -9.75 9.47
C LEU A 27 6.99 -10.57 10.68
N GLU A 28 5.83 -11.23 10.62
CA GLU A 28 5.36 -12.12 11.68
C GLU A 28 6.26 -13.35 11.84
N GLU A 29 6.74 -13.89 10.73
CA GLU A 29 7.60 -15.09 10.71
C GLU A 29 9.09 -14.78 10.97
N THR A 30 9.52 -13.51 10.90
CA THR A 30 10.94 -13.18 11.04
C THR A 30 11.37 -13.03 12.50
N GLU A 31 12.43 -13.74 12.86
CA GLU A 31 13.09 -13.60 14.17
C GLU A 31 14.29 -12.64 14.14
N ASP A 32 14.70 -12.20 12.94
CA ASP A 32 15.82 -11.25 12.80
C ASP A 32 15.36 -9.81 13.08
N PRO A 33 15.87 -9.15 14.14
CA PRO A 33 15.40 -7.83 14.52
C PRO A 33 15.77 -6.73 13.52
N ARG A 34 16.83 -6.92 12.73
CA ARG A 34 17.24 -5.96 11.69
C ARG A 34 16.31 -6.08 10.47
N LEU A 35 16.01 -7.30 10.05
CA LEU A 35 15.06 -7.58 8.99
C LEU A 35 13.66 -7.09 9.40
N ALA A 36 13.24 -7.34 10.64
CA ALA A 36 11.98 -6.86 11.18
C ALA A 36 11.89 -5.31 11.14
N ALA A 37 12.98 -4.59 11.43
CA ALA A 37 13.01 -3.13 11.34
C ALA A 37 12.85 -2.65 9.89
N ILE A 38 13.52 -3.29 8.94
CA ILE A 38 13.41 -2.97 7.50
C ILE A 38 11.99 -3.23 7.00
N LEU A 39 11.39 -4.36 7.37
CA LEU A 39 10.02 -4.72 6.99
C LEU A 39 9.00 -3.72 7.55
N ARG A 40 9.13 -3.32 8.81
CA ARG A 40 8.29 -2.27 9.41
C ARG A 40 8.38 -0.95 8.66
N GLN A 41 9.58 -0.52 8.28
CA GLN A 41 9.77 0.69 7.49
C GLN A 41 9.05 0.59 6.14
N ARG A 42 9.22 -0.53 5.43
CA ARG A 42 8.56 -0.75 4.13
C ARG A 42 7.03 -0.81 4.23
N LEU A 43 6.50 -1.39 5.31
CA LEU A 43 5.07 -1.41 5.57
C LEU A 43 4.53 0.02 5.78
N ALA A 44 5.24 0.86 6.53
CA ALA A 44 4.85 2.26 6.73
C ALA A 44 4.85 3.04 5.39
N GLU A 45 5.87 2.87 4.55
CA GLU A 45 5.93 3.51 3.23
C GLU A 45 4.77 3.07 2.30
N LEU A 46 4.37 1.80 2.38
CA LEU A 46 3.22 1.30 1.63
C LEU A 46 1.90 1.88 2.16
N ASP A 47 1.75 2.00 3.47
CA ASP A 47 0.56 2.59 4.10
C ASP A 47 0.38 4.05 3.67
N ASP A 48 1.45 4.86 3.73
CA ASP A 48 1.45 6.25 3.25
C ASP A 48 1.08 6.35 1.76
N THR A 49 1.57 5.41 0.94
CA THR A 49 1.28 5.38 -0.49
C THR A 49 -0.18 5.04 -0.76
N ILE A 50 -0.73 4.05 -0.04
CA ILE A 50 -2.14 3.65 -0.15
C ILE A 50 -3.06 4.78 0.31
N ASP A 51 -2.72 5.46 1.41
CA ASP A 51 -3.48 6.60 1.92
C ASP A 51 -3.48 7.76 0.90
N ALA A 52 -2.32 8.09 0.33
CA ALA A 52 -2.20 9.12 -0.69
C ALA A 52 -3.02 8.79 -1.96
N LEU A 53 -3.03 7.54 -2.40
CA LEU A 53 -3.83 7.10 -3.55
C LEU A 53 -5.33 7.10 -3.22
N SER A 54 -5.71 6.61 -2.05
CA SER A 54 -7.09 6.63 -1.57
C SER A 54 -7.63 8.05 -1.46
N SER A 55 -6.82 8.98 -0.93
CA SER A 55 -7.16 10.39 -0.81
C SER A 55 -7.40 11.03 -2.18
N ARG A 56 -6.57 10.73 -3.19
CA ARG A 56 -6.76 11.21 -4.56
C ARG A 56 -8.05 10.72 -5.21
N ILE A 57 -8.46 9.47 -4.93
CA ILE A 57 -9.73 8.92 -5.43
C ILE A 57 -10.93 9.61 -4.77
N HIS A 58 -10.79 10.02 -3.51
CA HIS A 58 -11.85 10.67 -2.74
C HIS A 58 -11.86 12.21 -2.84
N GLN A 59 -10.90 12.83 -3.54
CA GLN A 59 -10.95 14.27 -3.81
C GLN A 59 -11.89 14.52 -5.00
N PRO A 60 -13.09 15.10 -4.79
CA PRO A 60 -13.87 15.60 -5.90
C PRO A 60 -13.10 16.75 -6.54
N GLU A 61 -12.85 16.64 -7.85
CA GLU A 61 -12.37 17.76 -8.65
C GLU A 61 -13.34 18.94 -8.45
N HIS A 62 -12.82 20.07 -7.96
CA HIS A 62 -13.57 21.30 -7.70
C HIS A 62 -13.62 22.19 -8.94
#